data_AF-A0A846GA33-F1
#
_entry.id   AF-A0A846GA33-F1
#
_cell.length_a   1.000
_cell.length_b   1.000
_cell.length_c   1.000
_cell.angle_alpha   90.00
_cell.angle_beta   90.00
_cell.angle_gamma   90.00
#
_symmetry.space_group_name_H-M   'P 1'
#
loop_
_entity.id
_entity.type
_entity.pdbx_description
1 polymer ?
#
loop_
_entity_poly.entity_id
_entity_poly.type
_entity_poly.pdbx_seq_one_letter_code
_entity_poly.pdbx_strand_id
1 'polypeptide(L)'
;MCALPGGTLATRPLHFIWICDASGSMSLDRKIQSLNNAIRKTLPQMRQVADENPNATVLIRTLRFSSGATWVQNAPVPLENFQWTDLSADEVPQTAAFSAEFKRRLDREGAKSGDVQFSLMWNNYNDLDLHAICPCGTEIYYSKKKCPVCQGELDVDMNVSPTSEEPVENIYWPPGGSPMGHYKVFVNHFKNHGRSGCNDPTSFKVAVSVGGVVQEFTGNINEKKKKLIYEFDLDETLATVGGGNTDMGTALEMLAEQLKTPPMSDRALPPVLVLLSDGQPTDDFENGLRALMAQPWAKKAVRIAIAIGQDADEDVLQKFIAHPEFKPLKASNPESLLTYIKWASTAVLKAASSPAGQVAGASGNVPIAPPPTVQIPSTDEVW
;
A
#
# COMPACT_ATOMS: atom_id res chain seq x y z
N MET A 1 30.09 -37.63 46.06
CA MET A 1 29.71 -36.42 45.30
C MET A 1 28.55 -36.78 44.39
N CYS A 2 27.39 -36.17 44.59
CA CYS A 2 26.20 -36.34 43.76
C CYS A 2 26.50 -35.88 42.32
N ALA A 3 26.16 -36.70 41.33
CA ALA A 3 26.07 -36.27 39.95
C ALA A 3 24.85 -35.33 39.83
N LEU A 4 25.06 -34.09 39.41
CA LEU A 4 23.99 -33.16 39.04
C LEU A 4 23.29 -33.71 37.79
N PRO A 5 21.97 -33.99 37.82
CA PRO A 5 21.24 -34.40 36.62
C PRO A 5 20.96 -33.16 35.77
N GLY A 6 21.87 -32.85 34.85
CA GLY A 6 21.64 -31.87 33.78
C GLY A 6 20.75 -32.48 32.70
N GLY A 7 19.42 -32.47 32.92
CA GLY A 7 18.47 -32.75 31.86
C GLY A 7 18.57 -31.68 30.77
N THR A 8 18.57 -32.07 29.50
CA THR A 8 18.46 -31.17 28.35
C THR A 8 17.27 -30.23 28.55
N LEU A 9 17.53 -28.92 28.65
CA LEU A 9 16.48 -27.90 28.75
C LEU A 9 15.53 -28.07 27.55
N ALA A 10 14.26 -28.38 27.81
CA ALA A 10 13.26 -28.52 26.78
C ALA A 10 13.06 -27.16 26.09
N THR A 11 13.37 -27.08 24.79
CA THR A 11 13.19 -25.84 24.03
C THR A 11 11.70 -25.57 23.82
N ARG A 12 11.30 -24.31 23.98
CA ARG A 12 9.90 -23.89 23.79
C ARG A 12 9.74 -23.31 22.38
N PRO A 13 8.68 -23.66 21.63
CA PRO A 13 8.45 -23.08 20.32
C PRO A 13 8.05 -21.61 20.45
N LEU A 14 8.69 -20.73 19.68
CA LEU A 14 8.34 -19.32 19.52
C LEU A 14 7.93 -19.11 18.07
N HIS A 15 6.69 -18.72 17.82
CA HIS A 15 6.21 -18.42 16.47
C HIS A 15 6.50 -16.96 16.11
N PHE A 16 7.20 -16.74 15.02
CA PHE A 16 7.43 -15.44 14.40
C PHE A 16 6.67 -15.39 13.07
N ILE A 17 5.71 -14.48 12.93
CA ILE A 17 4.84 -14.43 11.74
C ILE A 17 4.96 -13.07 11.07
N TRP A 18 5.40 -13.09 9.82
CA TRP A 18 5.28 -11.96 8.90
C TRP A 18 3.87 -11.93 8.32
N ILE A 19 3.20 -10.79 8.41
CA ILE A 19 1.88 -10.54 7.81
C ILE A 19 2.10 -9.43 6.80
N CYS A 20 2.24 -9.81 5.53
CA CYS A 20 2.70 -8.92 4.48
C CYS A 20 1.58 -8.61 3.49
N ASP A 21 1.34 -7.32 3.32
CA ASP A 21 0.52 -6.78 2.26
C ASP A 21 1.18 -7.01 0.90
N ALA A 22 0.37 -7.46 -0.05
CA ALA A 22 0.73 -7.67 -1.43
C ALA A 22 -0.39 -7.20 -2.37
N SER A 23 -1.19 -6.24 -1.91
CA SER A 23 -2.13 -5.47 -2.72
C SER A 23 -1.48 -4.83 -3.95
N GLY A 24 -2.30 -4.35 -4.87
CA GLY A 24 -1.82 -3.70 -6.09
C GLY A 24 -0.95 -2.45 -5.81
N SER A 25 -1.22 -1.70 -4.74
CA SER A 25 -0.44 -0.53 -4.32
C SER A 25 1.01 -0.90 -3.96
N MET A 26 1.24 -2.11 -3.46
CA MET A 26 2.59 -2.61 -3.17
C MET A 26 3.44 -2.83 -4.45
N SER A 27 2.81 -2.86 -5.64
CA SER A 27 3.52 -2.90 -6.92
C SER A 27 4.12 -1.54 -7.33
N LEU A 28 3.62 -0.45 -6.74
CA LEU A 28 4.06 0.92 -6.98
C LEU A 28 5.41 1.19 -6.31
N ASP A 29 6.20 2.10 -6.89
CA ASP A 29 7.43 2.68 -6.32
C ASP A 29 8.43 1.68 -5.72
N ARG A 30 8.39 0.45 -6.22
CA ARG A 30 9.20 -0.69 -5.77
C ARG A 30 9.01 -1.04 -4.29
N LYS A 31 7.83 -0.77 -3.70
CA LYS A 31 7.51 -1.07 -2.30
C LYS A 31 7.67 -2.57 -1.99
N ILE A 32 7.05 -3.46 -2.78
CA ILE A 32 7.15 -4.91 -2.58
C ILE A 32 8.60 -5.43 -2.76
N GLN A 33 9.36 -4.88 -3.71
CA GLN A 33 10.77 -5.23 -3.88
C GLN A 33 11.62 -4.76 -2.70
N SER A 34 11.29 -3.61 -2.11
CA SER A 34 11.97 -3.08 -0.93
C SER A 34 11.68 -3.91 0.31
N LEU A 35 10.43 -4.35 0.49
CA LEU A 35 10.02 -5.31 1.51
C LEU A 35 10.80 -6.63 1.37
N ASN A 36 10.81 -7.22 0.17
CA ASN A 36 11.54 -8.47 -0.10
C ASN A 36 13.04 -8.34 0.22
N ASN A 37 13.67 -7.25 -0.21
CA ASN A 37 15.08 -6.98 0.06
C ASN A 37 15.35 -6.81 1.56
N ALA A 38 14.49 -6.07 2.25
CA ALA A 38 14.62 -5.80 3.67
C ALA A 38 14.53 -7.10 4.50
N ILE A 39 13.52 -7.94 4.28
CA ILE A 39 13.39 -9.21 4.99
C ILE A 39 14.57 -10.13 4.70
N ARG A 40 14.99 -10.25 3.43
CA ARG A 40 16.14 -11.09 3.06
C ARG A 40 17.42 -10.66 3.79
N LYS A 41 17.66 -9.35 3.89
CA LYS A 41 18.85 -8.78 4.55
C LYS A 41 18.86 -8.99 6.07
N THR A 42 17.70 -9.14 6.71
CA THR A 42 17.60 -9.27 8.17
C THR A 42 17.66 -10.71 8.65
N LEU A 43 17.34 -11.70 7.80
CA LEU A 43 17.38 -13.12 8.16
C LEU A 43 18.70 -13.59 8.83
N PRO A 44 19.90 -13.22 8.35
CA PRO A 44 21.14 -13.62 9.03
C PRO A 44 21.24 -13.10 10.48
N GLN A 45 20.76 -11.88 10.74
CA GLN A 45 20.76 -11.29 12.08
C GLN A 45 19.70 -11.92 12.97
N MET A 46 18.54 -12.29 12.42
CA MET A 46 17.53 -13.05 13.16
C MET A 46 18.10 -14.40 13.64
N ARG A 47 18.84 -15.10 12.77
CA ARG A 47 19.48 -16.37 13.12
C ARG A 47 20.48 -16.19 14.25
N GLN A 48 21.33 -15.16 14.18
CA GLN A 48 22.26 -14.83 15.27
C GLN A 48 21.52 -14.62 16.61
N VAL A 49 20.42 -13.87 16.62
CA VAL A 49 19.60 -13.66 17.82
C VAL A 49 18.96 -14.95 18.33
N ALA A 50 18.55 -15.86 17.44
CA ALA A 50 18.00 -17.16 17.81
C ALA A 50 19.08 -18.07 18.43
N ASP A 51 20.30 -18.07 17.86
CA ASP A 51 21.44 -18.85 18.36
C ASP A 51 21.88 -18.41 19.77
N GLU A 52 21.73 -17.12 20.08
CA GLU A 52 21.96 -16.58 21.44
C GLU A 52 20.91 -17.02 22.47
N ASN A 53 19.79 -17.62 22.03
CA ASN A 53 18.66 -18.02 22.87
C ASN A 53 18.35 -19.52 22.77
N PRO A 54 19.20 -20.40 23.33
CA PRO A 54 19.08 -21.86 23.17
C PRO A 54 17.80 -22.46 23.79
N ASN A 55 17.05 -21.69 24.58
CA ASN A 55 15.82 -22.14 25.23
C ASN A 55 14.57 -22.03 24.33
N ALA A 56 14.70 -21.41 23.15
CA ALA A 56 13.60 -21.17 22.23
C ALA A 56 13.90 -21.77 20.85
N THR A 57 12.93 -22.48 20.28
CA THR A 57 12.96 -22.88 18.86
C THR A 57 12.11 -21.91 18.07
N VAL A 58 12.73 -21.08 17.23
CA VAL A 58 12.03 -20.07 16.45
C VAL A 58 11.42 -20.71 15.21
N LEU A 59 10.10 -20.72 15.14
CA LEU A 59 9.31 -21.16 14.00
C LEU A 59 8.80 -19.93 13.26
N ILE A 60 9.15 -19.79 11.98
CA ILE A 60 8.79 -18.65 11.16
C ILE A 60 7.78 -19.04 10.09
N ARG A 61 6.84 -18.14 9.81
CA ARG A 61 5.85 -18.29 8.73
C ARG A 61 5.49 -16.92 8.15
N THR A 62 5.11 -16.90 6.88
CA THR A 62 4.68 -15.67 6.19
C THR A 62 3.24 -15.83 5.72
N LEU A 63 2.38 -14.90 6.10
CA LEU A 63 1.02 -14.73 5.60
C LEU A 63 1.05 -13.58 4.60
N ARG A 64 0.74 -13.86 3.34
CA ARG A 64 0.52 -12.86 2.30
C ARG A 64 -0.98 -12.54 2.26
N PHE A 65 -1.34 -11.26 2.16
CA PHE A 65 -2.72 -10.87 1.91
C PHE A 65 -2.80 -9.81 0.81
N SER A 66 -3.88 -9.89 0.04
CA SER A 66 -4.28 -8.96 -0.99
C SER A 66 -5.77 -9.18 -1.27
N SER A 67 -6.16 -9.68 -2.45
CA SER A 67 -7.47 -10.31 -2.69
C SER A 67 -7.50 -11.69 -2.02
N GLY A 68 -7.91 -11.72 -0.76
CA GLY A 68 -7.82 -12.85 0.16
C GLY A 68 -6.46 -12.93 0.88
N ALA A 69 -6.27 -14.00 1.65
CA ALA A 69 -5.03 -14.26 2.37
C ALA A 69 -4.55 -15.69 2.15
N THR A 70 -3.24 -15.91 2.15
CA THR A 70 -2.63 -17.22 1.93
C THR A 70 -1.29 -17.35 2.64
N TRP A 71 -1.08 -18.49 3.27
CA TRP A 71 0.22 -18.83 3.85
C TRP A 71 1.22 -19.16 2.73
N VAL A 72 2.37 -18.48 2.74
CA VAL A 72 3.44 -18.74 1.76
C VAL A 72 4.06 -20.13 2.00
N GLN A 73 4.20 -20.53 3.27
CA GLN A 73 4.64 -21.86 3.64
C GLN A 73 3.46 -22.72 4.11
N ASN A 74 3.43 -23.99 3.72
CA ASN A 74 2.37 -24.94 4.09
C ASN A 74 2.33 -25.24 5.61
N ALA A 75 3.44 -25.08 6.32
CA ALA A 75 3.55 -25.25 7.76
C ALA A 75 4.60 -24.28 8.35
N PRO A 76 4.60 -24.02 9.67
CA PRO A 76 5.68 -23.28 10.33
C PRO A 76 7.05 -23.91 10.08
N VAL A 77 8.05 -23.11 9.71
CA VAL A 77 9.40 -23.59 9.35
C VAL A 77 10.40 -23.14 10.41
N PRO A 78 11.29 -24.02 10.91
CA PRO A 78 12.38 -23.60 11.78
C PRO A 78 13.28 -22.54 11.11
N LEU A 79 13.66 -21.49 11.83
CA LEU A 79 14.38 -20.32 11.29
C LEU A 79 15.70 -20.69 10.61
N GLU A 80 16.39 -21.73 11.09
CA GLU A 80 17.61 -22.27 10.49
C GLU A 80 17.39 -22.79 9.06
N ASN A 81 16.19 -23.30 8.78
CA ASN A 81 15.80 -23.87 7.48
C ASN A 81 14.98 -22.91 6.63
N PHE A 82 14.53 -21.79 7.20
CA PHE A 82 13.70 -20.83 6.49
C PHE A 82 14.47 -20.10 5.40
N GLN A 83 13.88 -20.06 4.21
CA GLN A 83 14.34 -19.24 3.08
C GLN A 83 13.22 -18.29 2.69
N TRP A 84 13.59 -17.04 2.44
CA TRP A 84 12.63 -16.05 1.95
C TRP A 84 12.23 -16.37 0.51
N THR A 85 10.93 -16.48 0.28
CA THR A 85 10.34 -16.50 -1.06
C THR A 85 9.82 -15.11 -1.34
N ASP A 86 10.29 -14.49 -2.42
CA ASP A 86 9.87 -13.14 -2.77
C ASP A 86 8.36 -13.10 -2.98
N LEU A 87 7.72 -12.12 -2.33
CA LEU A 87 6.31 -11.83 -2.53
C LEU A 87 6.17 -11.01 -3.81
N SER A 88 5.16 -11.35 -4.61
CA SER A 88 4.68 -10.51 -5.70
C SER A 88 3.45 -9.76 -5.21
N ALA A 89 3.33 -8.49 -5.57
CA ALA A 89 2.07 -7.75 -5.45
C ALA A 89 1.07 -8.26 -6.49
N ASP A 90 -0.23 -8.10 -6.25
CA ASP A 90 -1.27 -8.40 -7.24
C ASP A 90 -1.03 -7.54 -8.50
N GLU A 91 -1.15 -8.17 -9.67
CA GLU A 91 -0.91 -7.48 -10.95
C GLU A 91 -2.01 -6.44 -11.20
N VAL A 92 -1.61 -5.17 -11.26
CA VAL A 92 -2.47 -4.09 -11.73
C VAL A 92 -2.27 -3.96 -13.26
N PRO A 93 -3.34 -4.02 -14.08
CA PRO A 93 -3.22 -3.75 -15.51
C PRO A 93 -2.64 -2.35 -15.76
N GLN A 94 -1.59 -2.26 -16.60
CA GLN A 94 -0.74 -1.09 -16.94
C GLN A 94 -1.47 0.27 -16.99
N THR A 95 -1.05 1.39 -16.39
CA THR A 95 0.22 1.83 -15.76
C THR A 95 -0.07 2.42 -14.38
N ALA A 96 0.67 1.97 -13.39
CA ALA A 96 0.56 2.29 -11.98
C ALA A 96 0.63 3.79 -11.57
N ALA A 97 1.06 4.67 -12.48
CA ALA A 97 1.17 6.11 -12.25
C ALA A 97 1.20 6.87 -13.58
N PHE A 98 0.93 8.17 -13.54
CA PHE A 98 1.11 9.07 -14.68
C PHE A 98 2.56 9.02 -15.18
N SER A 99 2.77 9.10 -16.50
CA SER A 99 4.13 9.30 -17.02
C SER A 99 4.75 10.57 -16.44
N ALA A 100 6.09 10.59 -16.32
CA ALA A 100 6.83 11.71 -15.75
C ALA A 100 6.48 13.06 -16.39
N GLU A 101 6.17 13.07 -17.69
CA GLU A 101 5.76 14.30 -18.40
C GLU A 101 4.36 14.78 -18.00
N PHE A 102 3.40 13.86 -17.81
CA PHE A 102 2.09 14.22 -17.27
C PHE A 102 2.24 14.80 -15.87
N LYS A 103 2.97 14.10 -14.99
CA LYS A 103 3.20 14.55 -13.61
C LYS A 103 3.82 15.95 -13.58
N ARG A 104 4.86 16.20 -14.38
CA ARG A 104 5.52 17.51 -14.49
C ARG A 104 4.55 18.64 -14.84
N ARG A 105 3.67 18.42 -15.83
CA ARG A 105 2.72 19.46 -16.27
C ARG A 105 1.58 19.65 -15.28
N LEU A 106 1.03 18.57 -14.74
CA LEU A 106 -0.03 18.62 -13.74
C LEU A 106 0.45 19.35 -12.47
N ASP A 107 1.65 19.03 -11.98
CA ASP A 107 2.26 19.71 -10.83
C ASP A 107 2.51 21.21 -11.11
N ARG A 108 2.98 21.54 -12.32
CA ARG A 108 3.25 22.93 -12.74
C ARG A 108 2.00 23.80 -12.71
N GLU A 109 0.86 23.26 -13.13
CA GLU A 109 -0.42 23.98 -13.17
C GLU A 109 -1.24 23.84 -11.87
N GLY A 110 -0.74 23.08 -10.88
CA GLY A 110 -1.44 22.85 -9.61
C GLY A 110 -2.71 22.02 -9.76
N ALA A 111 -2.72 21.06 -10.70
CA ALA A 111 -3.84 20.16 -10.90
C ALA A 111 -4.10 19.31 -9.65
N LYS A 112 -5.37 19.13 -9.30
CA LYS A 112 -5.83 18.25 -8.25
C LYS A 112 -6.01 16.82 -8.76
N SER A 113 -6.13 15.90 -7.81
CA SER A 113 -6.31 14.47 -8.05
C SER A 113 -7.40 13.90 -7.15
N GLY A 114 -7.80 12.66 -7.42
CA GLY A 114 -8.73 11.88 -6.61
C GLY A 114 -9.06 10.55 -7.29
N ASP A 115 -10.15 9.87 -6.87
CA ASP A 115 -10.38 8.47 -7.28
C ASP A 115 -10.57 8.29 -8.78
N VAL A 116 -11.11 9.30 -9.46
CA VAL A 116 -11.16 9.35 -10.92
C VAL A 116 -10.54 10.66 -11.38
N GLN A 117 -9.61 10.57 -12.32
CA GLN A 117 -8.95 11.73 -12.89
C GLN A 117 -8.68 11.52 -14.37
N PHE A 118 -9.03 12.49 -15.19
CA PHE A 118 -8.73 12.52 -16.62
C PHE A 118 -7.83 13.71 -16.88
N SER A 119 -6.73 13.48 -17.60
CA SER A 119 -5.79 14.55 -17.95
C SER A 119 -5.46 14.49 -19.43
N LEU A 120 -5.34 15.65 -20.07
CA LEU A 120 -5.01 15.81 -21.47
C LEU A 120 -3.73 16.64 -21.60
N MET A 121 -2.81 16.25 -22.46
CA MET A 121 -1.64 17.07 -22.81
C MET A 121 -1.35 17.05 -24.31
N TRP A 122 -0.81 18.14 -24.83
CA TRP A 122 -0.41 18.27 -26.23
C TRP A 122 0.78 19.23 -26.37
N ASN A 123 1.37 19.33 -27.56
CA ASN A 123 2.66 19.98 -27.76
C ASN A 123 2.62 21.12 -28.80
N ASN A 124 1.61 21.99 -28.72
CA ASN A 124 1.48 23.16 -29.59
C ASN A 124 0.56 24.22 -28.95
N TYR A 125 0.36 25.35 -29.63
CA TYR A 125 -0.46 26.46 -29.13
C TYR A 125 -1.98 26.30 -29.36
N ASN A 126 -2.45 25.20 -29.97
CA ASN A 126 -3.87 25.02 -30.22
C ASN A 126 -4.66 24.88 -28.92
N ASP A 127 -5.96 25.15 -29.02
CA ASP A 127 -6.93 25.06 -27.93
C ASP A 127 -7.65 23.70 -28.04
N LEU A 128 -7.19 22.73 -27.26
CA LEU A 128 -7.84 21.43 -27.13
C LEU A 128 -8.54 21.37 -25.77
N ASP A 129 -9.84 21.11 -25.77
CA ASP A 129 -10.60 20.91 -24.54
C ASP A 129 -10.68 19.42 -24.18
N LEU A 130 -10.56 19.14 -22.89
CA LEU A 130 -10.95 17.92 -22.24
C LEU A 130 -12.43 17.99 -21.85
N HIS A 131 -13.18 16.97 -22.29
CA HIS A 131 -14.58 16.80 -21.94
C HIS A 131 -14.77 15.47 -21.23
N ALA A 132 -15.61 15.45 -20.20
CA ALA A 132 -16.00 14.22 -19.53
C ALA A 132 -17.51 14.16 -19.32
N ILE A 133 -18.12 13.00 -19.56
CA ILE A 133 -19.51 12.73 -19.17
C ILE A 133 -19.45 11.79 -17.97
N CYS A 134 -20.04 12.21 -16.86
CA CYS A 134 -20.13 11.43 -15.62
C CYS A 134 -21.42 10.60 -15.55
N PRO A 135 -21.54 9.65 -14.62
CA PRO A 135 -22.67 8.71 -14.55
C PRO A 135 -24.05 9.37 -14.44
N CYS A 136 -24.16 10.57 -13.86
CA CYS A 136 -25.43 11.30 -13.82
C CYS A 136 -25.83 11.93 -15.18
N GLY A 137 -25.03 11.74 -16.23
CA GLY A 137 -25.24 12.28 -17.57
C GLY A 137 -24.79 13.73 -17.77
N THR A 138 -24.22 14.38 -16.74
CA THR A 138 -23.66 15.72 -16.89
C THR A 138 -22.32 15.66 -17.64
N GLU A 139 -22.21 16.49 -18.69
CA GLU A 139 -20.94 16.80 -19.34
C GLU A 139 -20.20 17.91 -18.58
N ILE A 140 -18.93 17.66 -18.25
CA ILE A 140 -17.96 18.58 -17.66
C ILE A 140 -17.01 19.01 -18.77
N TYR A 141 -16.90 20.32 -18.97
CA TYR A 141 -16.07 20.97 -19.99
C TYR A 141 -15.96 22.47 -19.68
N TYR A 142 -15.24 23.24 -20.50
CA TYR A 142 -14.97 24.68 -20.31
C TYR A 142 -16.17 25.51 -19.80
N SER A 143 -17.36 25.40 -20.43
CA SER A 143 -18.53 26.21 -20.03
C SER A 143 -19.30 25.64 -18.83
N LYS A 144 -19.11 24.36 -18.49
CA LYS A 144 -19.73 23.68 -17.36
C LYS A 144 -18.67 22.93 -16.57
N LYS A 145 -17.83 23.69 -15.86
CA LYS A 145 -16.64 23.15 -15.18
C LYS A 145 -16.93 22.24 -14.00
N LYS A 146 -18.15 22.23 -13.44
CA LYS A 146 -18.50 21.42 -12.27
C LYS A 146 -19.78 20.62 -12.50
N CYS A 147 -19.79 19.38 -12.03
CA CYS A 147 -20.99 18.59 -11.91
C CYS A 147 -21.61 18.78 -10.50
N PRO A 148 -22.85 19.28 -10.38
CA PRO A 148 -23.47 19.52 -9.07
C PRO A 148 -23.90 18.23 -8.35
N VAL A 149 -23.96 17.10 -9.07
CA VAL A 149 -24.40 15.81 -8.52
C VAL A 149 -23.19 14.92 -8.21
N CYS A 150 -22.31 14.75 -9.20
CA CYS A 150 -21.15 13.87 -9.11
C CYS A 150 -19.88 14.56 -8.59
N GLN A 151 -19.92 15.85 -8.27
CA GLN A 151 -18.79 16.64 -7.74
C GLN A 151 -17.54 16.78 -8.63
N GLY A 152 -17.48 16.11 -9.78
CA GLY A 152 -16.38 16.26 -10.73
C GLY A 152 -16.17 17.71 -11.16
N GLU A 153 -14.90 18.10 -11.32
CA GLU A 153 -14.46 19.47 -11.59
C GLU A 153 -13.36 19.49 -12.66
N LEU A 154 -13.51 20.35 -13.68
CA LEU A 154 -12.43 20.81 -14.56
C LEU A 154 -11.68 21.93 -13.82
N ASP A 155 -10.50 21.62 -13.30
CA ASP A 155 -9.70 22.53 -12.48
C ASP A 155 -8.53 23.15 -13.26
N VAL A 156 -7.98 22.44 -14.24
CA VAL A 156 -6.95 22.96 -15.15
C VAL A 156 -7.46 22.96 -16.58
N ASP A 157 -7.35 24.12 -17.22
CA ASP A 157 -7.91 24.47 -18.52
C ASP A 157 -6.93 25.45 -19.18
N MET A 158 -6.14 24.96 -20.14
CA MET A 158 -5.01 25.69 -20.71
C MET A 158 -5.24 26.01 -22.18
N ASN A 159 -4.55 27.06 -22.65
CA ASN A 159 -4.55 27.49 -24.04
C ASN A 159 -5.87 28.06 -24.61
N VAL A 160 -6.85 28.38 -23.75
CA VAL A 160 -7.96 29.32 -24.05
C VAL A 160 -7.43 30.59 -24.74
N SER A 161 -6.24 31.04 -24.32
CA SER A 161 -5.35 31.91 -25.10
C SER A 161 -4.03 31.19 -25.38
N PRO A 162 -3.39 31.35 -26.55
CA PRO A 162 -2.24 30.53 -26.97
C PRO A 162 -0.95 30.92 -26.23
N THR A 163 -0.82 30.49 -24.97
CA THR A 163 0.24 30.91 -24.04
C THR A 163 1.32 29.87 -23.83
N SER A 164 1.06 28.60 -24.12
CA SER A 164 2.01 27.49 -23.90
C SER A 164 2.10 26.54 -25.09
N GLU A 165 3.29 26.01 -25.37
CA GLU A 165 3.51 24.86 -26.25
C GLU A 165 3.47 23.53 -25.50
N GLU A 166 3.40 23.56 -24.17
CA GLU A 166 3.30 22.39 -23.31
C GLU A 166 2.02 22.40 -22.44
N PRO A 167 0.83 22.64 -23.02
CA PRO A 167 -0.42 22.70 -22.27
C PRO A 167 -0.81 21.35 -21.64
N VAL A 168 -1.64 21.45 -20.60
CA VAL A 168 -2.32 20.33 -19.93
C VAL A 168 -3.72 20.76 -19.50
N GLU A 169 -4.66 19.84 -19.50
CA GLU A 169 -5.97 20.00 -18.85
C GLU A 169 -6.25 18.85 -17.90
N ASN A 170 -7.12 19.09 -16.93
CA ASN A 170 -7.43 18.13 -15.89
C ASN A 170 -8.90 18.22 -15.44
N ILE A 171 -9.56 17.07 -15.42
CA ILE A 171 -10.86 16.86 -14.77
C ILE A 171 -10.65 15.81 -13.70
N TYR A 172 -11.04 16.10 -12.46
CA TYR A 172 -10.92 15.15 -11.35
C TYR A 172 -12.23 15.04 -10.56
N TRP A 173 -12.37 13.93 -9.87
CA TRP A 173 -13.37 13.71 -8.82
C TRP A 173 -12.63 13.59 -7.50
N PRO A 174 -13.01 14.35 -6.45
CA PRO A 174 -12.34 14.28 -5.17
C PRO A 174 -12.48 12.89 -4.53
N PRO A 175 -11.56 12.49 -3.63
CA PRO A 175 -11.64 11.21 -2.94
C PRO A 175 -12.99 10.96 -2.26
N GLY A 176 -13.55 9.76 -2.45
CA GLY A 176 -14.89 9.39 -1.99
C GLY A 176 -16.04 10.07 -2.75
N GLY A 177 -15.72 10.89 -3.75
CA GLY A 177 -16.67 11.68 -4.54
C GLY A 177 -16.99 11.11 -5.92
N SER A 178 -16.40 9.97 -6.28
CA SER A 178 -16.57 9.34 -7.60
C SER A 178 -17.77 8.38 -7.61
N PRO A 179 -18.90 8.73 -8.26
CA PRO A 179 -20.05 7.84 -8.32
C PRO A 179 -19.82 6.64 -9.23
N MET A 180 -20.33 5.48 -8.83
CA MET A 180 -20.37 4.30 -9.70
C MET A 180 -21.22 4.53 -10.96
N GLY A 181 -20.86 3.89 -12.06
CA GLY A 181 -21.58 3.91 -13.33
C GLY A 181 -20.72 4.38 -14.51
N HIS A 182 -21.38 4.74 -15.61
CA HIS A 182 -20.70 4.95 -16.90
C HIS A 182 -20.02 6.32 -17.03
N TYR A 183 -18.74 6.31 -17.38
CA TYR A 183 -17.93 7.49 -17.68
C TYR A 183 -17.53 7.51 -19.14
N LYS A 184 -17.41 8.72 -19.72
CA LYS A 184 -16.88 8.93 -21.06
C LYS A 184 -15.90 10.10 -21.08
N VAL A 185 -14.78 9.93 -21.78
CA VAL A 185 -13.73 10.95 -21.94
C VAL A 185 -13.56 11.30 -23.40
N PHE A 186 -13.59 12.59 -23.72
CA PHE A 186 -13.42 13.10 -25.08
C PHE A 186 -12.34 14.18 -25.13
N VAL A 187 -11.71 14.27 -26.30
CA VAL A 187 -10.89 15.42 -26.68
C VAL A 187 -11.63 16.19 -27.76
N ASN A 188 -11.79 17.49 -27.57
CA ASN A 188 -12.39 18.41 -28.51
C ASN A 188 -11.33 19.40 -29.00
N HIS A 189 -11.12 19.51 -30.30
CA HIS A 189 -10.29 20.58 -30.84
C HIS A 189 -11.13 21.83 -31.01
N PHE A 190 -11.14 22.71 -30.02
CA PHE A 190 -11.96 23.90 -30.00
C PHE A 190 -11.55 24.90 -31.07
N LYS A 191 -10.26 25.26 -31.08
CA LYS A 191 -9.79 26.37 -31.89
C LYS A 191 -8.32 26.22 -32.28
N ASN A 192 -8.05 26.47 -33.55
CA ASN A 192 -6.70 26.76 -34.02
C ASN A 192 -6.49 28.28 -33.94
N HIS A 193 -5.47 28.76 -33.22
CA HIS A 193 -5.25 30.21 -33.04
C HIS A 193 -4.60 30.88 -34.26
N GLY A 194 -4.29 30.13 -35.33
CA GLY A 194 -3.86 30.68 -36.62
C GLY A 194 -2.48 31.34 -36.62
N ARG A 195 -1.61 30.99 -35.66
CA ARG A 195 -0.25 31.53 -35.52
C ARG A 195 0.81 30.45 -35.77
N SER A 196 2.06 30.87 -35.91
CA SER A 196 3.20 29.94 -35.92
C SER A 196 3.16 29.08 -34.65
N GLY A 197 3.31 27.76 -34.81
CA GLY A 197 3.17 26.77 -33.74
C GLY A 197 1.74 26.28 -33.49
N CYS A 198 0.78 26.56 -34.38
CA CYS A 198 -0.60 26.01 -34.37
C CYS A 198 -0.81 25.01 -35.53
N ASN A 199 0.03 23.98 -35.61
CA ASN A 199 -0.03 23.00 -36.70
C ASN A 199 -1.09 21.92 -36.42
N ASP A 200 -1.87 21.60 -37.45
CA ASP A 200 -2.81 20.48 -37.43
C ASP A 200 -2.39 19.34 -38.37
N PRO A 201 -2.74 18.07 -38.05
CA PRO A 201 -3.48 17.65 -36.87
C PRO A 201 -2.63 17.78 -35.59
N THR A 202 -3.26 18.20 -34.50
CA THR A 202 -2.61 18.29 -33.20
C THR A 202 -2.50 16.89 -32.58
N SER A 203 -1.27 16.45 -32.32
CA SER A 203 -1.00 15.24 -31.55
C SER A 203 -1.25 15.49 -30.06
N PHE A 204 -1.92 14.56 -29.39
CA PHE A 204 -2.23 14.65 -27.98
C PHE A 204 -2.04 13.31 -27.27
N LYS A 205 -1.98 13.38 -25.94
CA LYS A 205 -2.06 12.23 -25.05
C LYS A 205 -3.12 12.49 -23.97
N VAL A 206 -3.91 11.47 -23.65
CA VAL A 206 -4.87 11.48 -22.54
C VAL A 206 -4.45 10.42 -21.52
N ALA A 207 -4.49 10.75 -20.25
CA ALA A 207 -4.34 9.83 -19.13
C ALA A 207 -5.70 9.69 -18.43
N VAL A 208 -6.11 8.46 -18.16
CA VAL A 208 -7.31 8.10 -17.40
C VAL A 208 -6.86 7.38 -16.14
N SER A 209 -6.95 8.05 -15.00
CA SER A 209 -6.69 7.48 -13.68
C SER A 209 -8.00 7.01 -13.05
N VAL A 210 -8.04 5.74 -12.63
CA VAL A 210 -9.14 5.17 -11.85
C VAL A 210 -8.54 4.42 -10.66
N GLY A 211 -8.86 4.89 -9.46
CA GLY A 211 -8.29 4.42 -8.19
C GLY A 211 -6.77 4.61 -8.08
N GLY A 212 -6.13 5.40 -8.95
CA GLY A 212 -4.67 5.50 -9.04
C GLY A 212 -4.05 4.67 -10.18
N VAL A 213 -4.81 3.78 -10.84
CA VAL A 213 -4.35 3.13 -12.09
C VAL A 213 -4.53 4.08 -13.25
N VAL A 214 -3.43 4.43 -13.91
CA VAL A 214 -3.44 5.34 -15.06
C VAL A 214 -3.34 4.56 -16.36
N GLN A 215 -4.29 4.76 -17.26
CA GLN A 215 -4.19 4.32 -18.65
C GLN A 215 -3.94 5.50 -19.58
N GLU A 216 -2.86 5.45 -20.36
CA GLU A 216 -2.51 6.50 -21.32
C GLU A 216 -2.92 6.15 -22.76
N PHE A 217 -3.54 7.10 -23.44
CA PHE A 217 -3.99 7.01 -24.83
C PHE A 217 -3.33 8.11 -25.66
N THR A 218 -2.84 7.78 -26.85
CA THR A 218 -2.31 8.78 -27.80
C THR A 218 -3.26 8.96 -28.97
N GLY A 219 -3.27 10.15 -29.56
CA GLY A 219 -4.12 10.43 -30.71
C GLY A 219 -3.70 11.67 -31.48
N ASN A 220 -4.41 11.90 -32.58
CA ASN A 220 -4.30 13.10 -33.40
C ASN A 220 -5.72 13.62 -33.66
N ILE A 221 -5.90 14.94 -33.67
CA ILE A 221 -7.20 15.58 -33.89
C ILE A 221 -7.04 16.83 -34.76
N ASN A 222 -8.02 17.11 -35.62
CA ASN A 222 -8.07 18.31 -36.45
C ASN A 222 -9.07 19.30 -35.85
N GLU A 223 -8.93 20.58 -36.20
CA GLU A 223 -9.84 21.64 -35.79
C GLU A 223 -11.34 21.27 -35.96
N LYS A 224 -12.16 21.65 -34.98
CA LYS A 224 -13.62 21.43 -34.95
C LYS A 224 -14.03 19.95 -34.96
N LYS A 225 -13.13 19.05 -34.58
CA LYS A 225 -13.45 17.65 -34.33
C LYS A 225 -13.50 17.38 -32.84
N LYS A 226 -14.41 16.48 -32.46
CA LYS A 226 -14.50 15.89 -31.13
C LYS A 226 -14.33 14.38 -31.26
N LYS A 227 -13.51 13.78 -30.40
CA LYS A 227 -13.17 12.35 -30.44
C LYS A 227 -13.39 11.74 -29.07
N LEU A 228 -14.19 10.66 -29.01
CA LEU A 228 -14.25 9.79 -27.83
C LEU A 228 -12.92 9.05 -27.71
N ILE A 229 -12.29 9.16 -26.55
CA ILE A 229 -11.01 8.52 -26.27
C ILE A 229 -11.22 7.21 -25.54
N TYR A 230 -12.04 7.26 -24.49
CA TYR A 230 -12.28 6.11 -23.63
C TYR A 230 -13.65 6.22 -22.98
N GLU A 231 -14.28 5.07 -22.73
CA GLU A 231 -15.47 4.94 -21.92
C GLU A 231 -15.38 3.67 -21.08
N PHE A 232 -15.89 3.73 -19.85
CA PHE A 232 -15.85 2.62 -18.90
C PHE A 232 -16.97 2.75 -17.88
N ASP A 233 -17.41 1.61 -17.34
CA ASP A 233 -18.28 1.55 -16.17
C ASP A 233 -17.41 1.46 -14.91
N LEU A 234 -17.52 2.45 -14.02
CA LEU A 234 -16.94 2.35 -12.68
C LEU A 234 -17.85 1.46 -11.84
N ASP A 235 -17.39 0.26 -11.51
CA ASP A 235 -18.04 -0.62 -10.54
C ASP A 235 -17.19 -0.77 -9.28
N GLU A 236 -17.72 -1.47 -8.28
CA GLU A 236 -17.02 -1.72 -7.02
C GLU A 236 -15.66 -2.39 -7.24
N THR A 237 -15.49 -3.16 -8.32
CA THR A 237 -14.23 -3.83 -8.63
C THR A 237 -13.21 -2.87 -9.24
N LEU A 238 -13.60 -2.00 -10.17
CA LEU A 238 -12.70 -1.01 -10.77
C LEU A 238 -12.37 0.15 -9.81
N ALA A 239 -13.30 0.49 -8.92
CA ALA A 239 -13.05 1.42 -7.82
C ALA A 239 -12.00 0.89 -6.82
N THR A 240 -11.93 -0.43 -6.64
CA THR A 240 -10.90 -1.09 -5.82
C THR A 240 -9.67 -1.54 -6.62
N VAL A 241 -9.72 -1.61 -7.96
CA VAL A 241 -8.58 -2.04 -8.80
C VAL A 241 -7.37 -1.09 -8.71
N GLY A 242 -7.57 0.16 -8.31
CA GLY A 242 -6.45 1.08 -8.07
C GLY A 242 -5.84 1.06 -6.66
N GLY A 243 -6.57 0.54 -5.68
CA GLY A 243 -6.02 0.13 -4.39
C GLY A 243 -6.32 -1.35 -4.23
N GLY A 244 -5.55 -2.21 -4.92
CA GLY A 244 -5.86 -3.64 -5.00
C GLY A 244 -6.26 -4.21 -3.64
N ASN A 245 -7.26 -5.09 -3.58
CA ASN A 245 -7.86 -5.53 -2.32
C ASN A 245 -6.79 -5.79 -1.24
N THR A 246 -7.07 -5.30 -0.05
CA THR A 246 -6.27 -5.41 1.15
C THR A 246 -7.13 -6.14 2.18
N ASP A 247 -7.39 -7.43 1.94
CA ASP A 247 -8.28 -8.26 2.77
C ASP A 247 -7.61 -8.63 4.11
N MET A 248 -7.36 -7.59 4.91
CA MET A 248 -6.65 -7.66 6.18
C MET A 248 -7.48 -8.41 7.22
N GLY A 249 -8.80 -8.23 7.25
CA GLY A 249 -9.71 -8.97 8.13
C GLY A 249 -9.57 -10.48 7.92
N THR A 250 -9.62 -10.93 6.67
CA THR A 250 -9.43 -12.32 6.26
C THR A 250 -8.05 -12.84 6.68
N ALA A 251 -7.00 -12.02 6.54
CA ALA A 251 -5.66 -12.36 7.02
C ALA A 251 -5.64 -12.56 8.55
N LEU A 252 -6.30 -11.70 9.32
CA LEU A 252 -6.38 -11.81 10.78
C LEU A 252 -7.18 -13.04 11.22
N GLU A 253 -8.21 -13.44 10.47
CA GLU A 253 -8.95 -14.70 10.70
C GLU A 253 -8.05 -15.92 10.48
N MET A 254 -7.32 -15.97 9.37
CA MET A 254 -6.36 -17.05 9.10
C MET A 254 -5.25 -17.11 10.15
N LEU A 255 -4.80 -15.95 10.63
CA LEU A 255 -3.85 -15.86 11.72
C LEU A 255 -4.44 -16.39 13.04
N ALA A 256 -5.70 -16.07 13.33
CA ALA A 256 -6.41 -16.58 14.51
C ALA A 256 -6.44 -18.11 14.53
N GLU A 257 -6.70 -18.76 13.39
CA GLU A 257 -6.66 -20.23 13.27
C GLU A 257 -5.29 -20.82 13.62
N GLN A 258 -4.19 -20.17 13.20
CA GLN A 258 -2.84 -20.59 13.53
C GLN A 258 -2.51 -20.44 15.03
N LEU A 259 -3.17 -19.51 15.73
CA LEU A 259 -2.94 -19.22 17.15
C LEU A 259 -3.85 -20.00 18.11
N LYS A 260 -4.72 -20.88 17.59
CA LYS A 260 -5.51 -21.81 18.43
C LYS A 260 -4.59 -22.80 19.15
N THR A 261 -5.11 -23.40 20.21
CA THR A 261 -4.45 -24.50 20.92
C THR A 261 -5.35 -25.74 20.88
N PRO A 262 -5.08 -26.73 19.99
CA PRO A 262 -4.07 -26.79 18.91
C PRO A 262 -4.39 -25.86 17.72
N PRO A 263 -3.44 -25.51 16.81
CA PRO A 263 -2.15 -26.17 16.56
C PRO A 263 -0.97 -25.68 17.42
N MET A 264 -1.07 -24.54 18.10
CA MET A 264 -0.03 -24.13 19.05
C MET A 264 -0.06 -25.01 20.30
N SER A 265 1.13 -25.25 20.87
CA SER A 265 1.28 -25.95 22.14
C SER A 265 1.02 -25.02 23.32
N ASP A 266 0.45 -25.54 24.42
CA ASP A 266 0.33 -24.82 25.70
C ASP A 266 1.68 -24.36 26.27
N ARG A 267 2.79 -24.99 25.84
CA ARG A 267 4.15 -24.66 26.29
C ARG A 267 4.86 -23.66 25.36
N ALA A 268 4.20 -23.14 24.33
CA ALA A 268 4.79 -22.15 23.44
C ALA A 268 5.18 -20.86 24.18
N LEU A 269 6.12 -20.11 23.62
CA LEU A 269 6.39 -18.73 24.01
C LEU A 269 5.37 -17.79 23.35
N PRO A 270 5.16 -16.58 23.90
CA PRO A 270 4.35 -15.56 23.25
C PRO A 270 4.80 -15.35 21.78
N PRO A 271 3.88 -15.41 20.80
CA PRO A 271 4.25 -15.25 19.40
C PRO A 271 4.59 -13.78 19.09
N VAL A 272 5.41 -13.58 18.07
CA VAL A 272 5.73 -12.27 17.50
C VAL A 272 5.00 -12.14 16.17
N LEU A 273 4.19 -11.10 16.04
CA LEU A 273 3.37 -10.81 14.87
C LEU A 273 3.78 -9.46 14.30
N VAL A 274 4.27 -9.44 13.06
CA VAL A 274 4.70 -8.19 12.40
C VAL A 274 3.85 -7.96 11.16
N LEU A 275 3.01 -6.93 11.20
CA LEU A 275 2.16 -6.49 10.09
C LEU A 275 2.88 -5.42 9.27
N LEU A 276 2.91 -5.60 7.96
CA LEU A 276 3.45 -4.65 6.99
C LEU A 276 2.37 -4.34 5.96
N SER A 277 1.95 -3.08 5.86
CA SER A 277 0.89 -2.65 4.93
C SER A 277 1.09 -1.21 4.46
N ASP A 278 0.68 -0.93 3.22
CA ASP A 278 0.75 0.40 2.59
C ASP A 278 -0.62 1.06 2.37
N GLY A 279 -1.72 0.46 2.85
CA GLY A 279 -3.07 0.94 2.57
C GLY A 279 -4.12 0.57 3.63
N GLN A 280 -5.39 0.91 3.31
CA GLN A 280 -6.56 0.64 4.15
C GLN A 280 -7.11 -0.78 3.92
N PRO A 281 -7.62 -1.46 4.96
CA PRO A 281 -8.38 -2.69 4.77
C PRO A 281 -9.58 -2.49 3.84
N THR A 282 -9.78 -3.40 2.90
CA THR A 282 -10.93 -3.41 2.00
C THR A 282 -12.05 -4.36 2.44
N ASP A 283 -11.81 -5.13 3.51
CA ASP A 283 -12.76 -6.07 4.11
C ASP A 283 -13.05 -5.73 5.60
N ASP A 284 -13.78 -6.61 6.29
CA ASP A 284 -14.15 -6.40 7.70
C ASP A 284 -12.96 -6.66 8.65
N PHE A 285 -12.06 -5.68 8.72
CA PHE A 285 -10.93 -5.65 9.64
C PHE A 285 -11.35 -5.85 11.11
N GLU A 286 -12.45 -5.24 11.54
CA GLU A 286 -12.90 -5.31 12.94
C GLU A 286 -13.35 -6.74 13.29
N ASN A 287 -13.97 -7.45 12.34
CA ASN A 287 -14.28 -8.87 12.52
C ASN A 287 -13.03 -9.74 12.62
N GLY A 288 -12.08 -9.57 11.71
CA GLY A 288 -10.82 -10.30 11.75
C GLY A 288 -10.02 -10.03 13.03
N LEU A 289 -9.94 -8.77 13.46
CA LEU A 289 -9.28 -8.39 14.70
C LEU A 289 -9.97 -9.00 15.92
N ARG A 290 -11.30 -9.05 15.94
CA ARG A 290 -12.06 -9.70 17.01
C ARG A 290 -11.79 -11.21 17.06
N ALA A 291 -11.76 -11.87 15.90
CA ALA A 291 -11.43 -13.29 15.79
C ALA A 291 -10.01 -13.58 16.30
N LEU A 292 -9.05 -12.74 15.93
CA LEU A 292 -7.67 -12.80 16.42
C LEU A 292 -7.62 -12.63 17.94
N MET A 293 -8.23 -11.57 18.47
CA MET A 293 -8.21 -11.25 19.89
C MET A 293 -9.03 -12.21 20.75
N ALA A 294 -9.86 -13.08 20.16
CA ALA A 294 -10.47 -14.19 20.87
C ALA A 294 -9.44 -15.25 21.29
N GLN A 295 -8.30 -15.35 20.60
CA GLN A 295 -7.28 -16.37 20.88
C GLN A 295 -6.39 -16.01 22.08
N PRO A 296 -6.16 -16.92 23.04
CA PRO A 296 -5.29 -16.66 24.19
C PRO A 296 -3.85 -16.28 23.81
N TRP A 297 -3.30 -16.89 22.76
CA TRP A 297 -1.95 -16.58 22.28
C TRP A 297 -1.86 -15.21 21.62
N ALA A 298 -2.91 -14.76 20.92
CA ALA A 298 -2.95 -13.42 20.33
C ALA A 298 -2.94 -12.33 21.41
N LYS A 299 -3.64 -12.53 22.53
CA LYS A 299 -3.64 -11.59 23.66
C LYS A 299 -2.25 -11.44 24.30
N LYS A 300 -1.44 -12.51 24.27
CA LYS A 300 -0.07 -12.51 24.78
C LYS A 300 0.95 -12.11 23.72
N ALA A 301 0.54 -12.05 22.46
CA ALA A 301 1.44 -11.83 21.34
C ALA A 301 2.05 -10.44 21.37
N VAL A 302 3.32 -10.34 21.00
CA VAL A 302 3.92 -9.05 20.67
C VAL A 302 3.52 -8.70 19.24
N ARG A 303 2.77 -7.61 19.08
CA ARG A 303 2.23 -7.15 17.79
C ARG A 303 2.88 -5.84 17.39
N ILE A 304 3.52 -5.81 16.23
CA ILE A 304 4.19 -4.65 15.65
C ILE A 304 3.57 -4.37 14.29
N ALA A 305 3.35 -3.10 13.97
CA ALA A 305 2.91 -2.68 12.64
C ALA A 305 3.93 -1.71 12.01
N ILE A 306 4.22 -1.93 10.73
CA ILE A 306 5.04 -1.06 9.90
C ILE A 306 4.16 -0.55 8.76
N ALA A 307 3.88 0.75 8.78
CA ALA A 307 3.25 1.48 7.68
C ALA A 307 4.29 1.71 6.58
N ILE A 308 3.95 1.36 5.33
CA ILE A 308 4.81 1.55 4.16
C ILE A 308 4.21 2.69 3.31
N GLY A 309 5.00 3.72 3.00
CA GLY A 309 4.51 4.89 2.27
C GLY A 309 3.66 5.85 3.13
N GLN A 310 2.88 6.71 2.48
CA GLN A 310 2.10 7.77 3.12
C GLN A 310 0.61 7.43 3.28
N ASP A 311 0.10 6.46 2.54
CA ASP A 311 -1.33 6.15 2.44
C ASP A 311 -1.82 5.09 3.44
N ALA A 312 -0.92 4.60 4.30
CA ALA A 312 -1.24 3.59 5.30
C ALA A 312 -2.12 4.13 6.43
N ASP A 313 -3.15 3.38 6.81
CA ASP A 313 -4.07 3.75 7.87
C ASP A 313 -3.49 3.48 9.27
N GLU A 314 -3.02 4.53 9.91
CA GLU A 314 -2.40 4.45 11.23
C GLU A 314 -3.35 4.01 12.33
N ASP A 315 -4.64 4.34 12.24
CA ASP A 315 -5.62 3.99 13.26
C ASP A 315 -5.89 2.48 13.24
N VAL A 316 -5.99 1.89 12.04
CA VAL A 316 -6.08 0.44 11.84
C VAL A 316 -4.84 -0.26 12.38
N LEU A 317 -3.64 0.22 12.02
CA LEU A 317 -2.38 -0.36 12.48
C LEU A 317 -2.21 -0.23 14.00
N GLN A 318 -2.65 0.88 14.58
CA GLN A 318 -2.63 1.11 16.03
C GLN A 318 -3.57 0.16 16.77
N LYS A 319 -4.76 -0.12 16.21
CA LYS A 319 -5.70 -1.13 16.73
C LYS A 319 -5.09 -2.53 16.70
N PHE A 320 -4.35 -2.88 15.64
CA PHE A 320 -3.66 -4.17 15.56
C PHE A 320 -2.58 -4.33 16.66
N ILE A 321 -1.73 -3.33 16.87
CA ILE A 321 -0.67 -3.35 17.90
C ILE A 321 -1.27 -3.58 19.30
N ALA A 322 -2.39 -2.90 19.59
CA ALA A 322 -3.09 -2.89 20.88
C ALA A 322 -2.14 -2.76 22.10
N HIS A 323 -1.17 -1.85 21.99
CA HIS A 323 -0.24 -1.46 23.05
C HIS A 323 -0.14 0.07 23.07
N PRO A 324 -0.38 0.74 24.21
CA PRO A 324 -0.46 2.21 24.28
C PRO A 324 0.88 2.91 24.02
N GLU A 325 2.01 2.24 24.28
CA GLU A 325 3.35 2.85 24.11
C GLU A 325 3.96 2.61 22.72
N PHE A 326 3.41 1.69 21.92
CA PHE A 326 3.94 1.40 20.58
C PHE A 326 3.02 2.00 19.53
N LYS A 327 3.58 2.94 18.77
CA LYS A 327 2.95 3.51 17.58
C LYS A 327 3.36 2.70 16.34
N PRO A 328 2.53 2.71 15.28
CA PRO A 328 2.95 2.20 13.97
C PRO A 328 4.27 2.83 13.53
N LEU A 329 5.19 2.01 13.03
CA LEU A 329 6.47 2.46 12.48
C LEU A 329 6.27 2.92 11.04
N LYS A 330 6.61 4.17 10.71
CA LYS A 330 6.36 4.73 9.37
C LYS A 330 7.60 4.66 8.50
N ALA A 331 7.59 3.78 7.51
CA ALA A 331 8.63 3.63 6.51
C ALA A 331 8.24 4.37 5.23
N SER A 332 8.83 5.53 5.00
CA SER A 332 8.59 6.34 3.80
C SER A 332 9.56 6.05 2.65
N ASN A 333 10.54 5.17 2.86
CA ASN A 333 11.55 4.81 1.87
C ASN A 333 12.21 3.45 2.17
N PRO A 334 12.98 2.86 1.24
CA PRO A 334 13.57 1.53 1.43
C PRO A 334 14.52 1.41 2.63
N GLU A 335 15.24 2.47 2.97
CA GLU A 335 16.24 2.46 4.06
C GLU A 335 15.56 2.46 5.44
N SER A 336 14.54 3.30 5.61
CA SER A 336 13.68 3.31 6.79
C SER A 336 12.96 1.96 6.97
N LEU A 337 12.44 1.38 5.87
CA LEU A 337 11.80 0.06 5.89
C LEU A 337 12.77 -1.03 6.37
N LEU A 338 13.98 -1.08 5.80
CA LEU A 338 15.02 -2.01 6.23
C LEU A 338 15.35 -1.84 7.71
N THR A 339 15.47 -0.60 8.17
CA THR A 339 15.79 -0.28 9.56
C THR A 339 14.71 -0.77 10.52
N TYR A 340 13.43 -0.53 10.21
CA TYR A 340 12.33 -0.98 11.06
C TYR A 340 12.13 -2.49 11.03
N ILE A 341 12.23 -3.13 9.86
CA ILE A 341 12.17 -4.60 9.76
C ILE A 341 13.30 -5.23 10.57
N LYS A 342 14.52 -4.68 10.50
CA LYS A 342 15.66 -5.15 11.29
C LYS A 342 15.40 -5.03 12.79
N TRP A 343 14.88 -3.90 13.25
CA TRP A 343 14.54 -3.72 14.66
C TRP A 343 13.44 -4.70 15.09
N ALA A 344 12.36 -4.80 14.32
CA ALA A 344 11.23 -5.69 14.60
C ALA A 344 11.63 -7.16 14.59
N SER A 345 12.60 -7.55 13.76
CA SER A 345 13.04 -8.94 13.65
C SER A 345 14.07 -9.36 14.69
N THR A 346 14.77 -8.40 15.33
CA THR A 346 15.86 -8.69 16.27
C THR A 346 15.51 -8.31 17.70
N ALA A 347 15.17 -7.04 17.95
CA ALA A 347 14.88 -6.54 19.30
C ALA A 347 13.63 -7.21 19.88
N VAL A 348 12.59 -7.36 19.06
CA VAL A 348 11.34 -7.99 19.48
C VAL A 348 11.50 -9.49 19.66
N LEU A 349 12.26 -10.15 18.77
CA LEU A 349 12.56 -11.57 18.90
C LEU A 349 13.31 -11.86 20.20
N LYS A 350 14.34 -11.06 20.51
CA LYS A 350 15.12 -11.15 21.76
C LYS A 350 14.24 -10.93 22.99
N ALA A 351 13.32 -9.98 22.93
CA ALA A 351 12.38 -9.71 24.00
C ALA A 351 11.45 -10.92 24.22
N ALA A 352 10.82 -11.43 23.15
CA ALA A 352 9.85 -12.53 23.23
C ALA A 352 10.47 -13.90 23.59
N SER A 353 11.76 -14.09 23.32
CA SER A 353 12.51 -15.30 23.69
C SER A 353 13.08 -15.28 25.10
N SER A 354 13.02 -14.13 25.80
CA SER A 354 13.63 -13.98 27.13
C SER A 354 12.86 -14.74 28.24
N PRO A 355 13.55 -15.33 29.24
CA PRO A 355 12.89 -16.06 30.32
C PRO A 355 11.98 -15.16 31.20
N ALA A 356 10.86 -15.72 31.65
CA ALA A 356 9.82 -15.02 32.44
C ALA A 356 10.34 -14.33 33.73
N GLY A 357 11.52 -14.70 34.25
CA GLY A 357 12.12 -14.14 35.46
C GLY A 357 12.62 -12.69 35.36
N GLN A 358 12.71 -12.11 34.16
CA GLN A 358 13.01 -10.68 33.94
C GLN A 358 11.76 -9.86 33.56
N VAL A 359 10.59 -10.49 33.53
CA VAL A 359 9.32 -9.89 33.09
C VAL A 359 8.54 -9.41 34.32
N ALA A 360 8.95 -8.26 34.88
CA ALA A 360 8.18 -7.59 35.93
C ALA A 360 8.05 -6.09 35.61
N GLY A 361 7.34 -5.78 34.53
CA GLY A 361 6.67 -4.50 34.34
C GLY A 361 5.19 -4.64 34.73
N ALA A 362 4.61 -3.62 35.38
CA ALA A 362 3.30 -3.64 36.03
C ALA A 362 2.08 -3.97 35.13
N SER A 363 2.29 -4.18 33.82
CA SER A 363 1.26 -4.42 32.80
C SER A 363 1.32 -5.80 32.13
N GLY A 364 2.25 -6.68 32.52
CA GLY A 364 2.36 -8.03 31.93
C GLY A 364 2.96 -8.07 30.52
N ASN A 365 3.47 -6.93 30.02
CA ASN A 365 4.08 -6.84 28.69
C ASN A 365 5.59 -7.10 28.73
N VAL A 366 6.10 -7.68 27.65
CA VAL A 366 7.52 -7.96 27.45
C VAL A 366 8.27 -6.63 27.22
N PRO A 367 9.35 -6.30 27.95
CA PRO A 367 10.12 -5.07 27.71
C PRO A 367 10.85 -5.15 26.37
N ILE A 368 10.55 -4.24 25.44
CA ILE A 368 11.20 -4.16 24.11
C ILE A 368 11.99 -2.85 24.05
N ALA A 369 13.22 -2.91 23.53
CA ALA A 369 14.02 -1.69 23.28
C ALA A 369 13.27 -0.76 22.31
N PRO A 370 13.27 0.57 22.51
CA PRO A 370 12.54 1.49 21.66
C PRO A 370 12.98 1.39 20.19
N PRO A 371 12.07 1.67 19.23
CA PRO A 371 12.42 1.68 17.82
C PRO A 371 13.44 2.78 17.51
N PRO A 372 14.32 2.58 16.53
CA PRO A 372 15.27 3.59 16.10
C PRO A 372 14.55 4.81 15.51
N THR A 373 15.07 6.00 15.78
CA THR A 373 14.60 7.23 15.13
C THR A 373 15.28 7.35 13.77
N VAL A 374 14.52 7.27 12.68
CA VAL A 374 15.03 7.47 11.32
C VAL A 374 14.72 8.91 10.89
N GLN A 375 15.72 9.62 10.37
CA GLN A 375 15.53 10.95 9.78
C GLN A 375 14.76 10.82 8.47
N ILE A 376 13.74 11.65 8.25
CA ILE A 376 12.99 11.68 6.99
C ILE A 376 13.91 12.36 5.95
N PRO A 377 14.30 11.68 4.86
CA PRO A 377 15.12 12.29 3.82
C PRO A 377 14.35 13.39 3.07
N SER A 378 15.07 14.17 2.25
CA SER A 378 14.47 15.18 1.36
C SER A 378 13.43 14.56 0.41
N THR A 379 12.51 15.38 -0.10
CA THR A 379 11.33 14.98 -0.89
C THR A 379 11.61 14.06 -2.08
N ASP A 380 12.85 14.05 -2.61
CA ASP A 380 13.23 13.25 -3.78
C ASP A 380 13.51 11.75 -3.48
N GLU A 381 13.53 11.34 -2.20
CA GLU A 381 13.82 9.94 -1.79
C GLU A 381 12.63 9.25 -1.09
N VAL A 382 11.46 9.87 -1.11
CA VAL A 382 10.25 9.39 -0.42
C VAL A 382 9.32 8.71 -1.43
N TRP A 383 8.71 7.59 -1.02
CA TRP A 383 7.61 6.93 -1.76
C TRP A 383 6.33 7.76 -1.73
#